data_AF-A0AAW0X1A0-F1
#
_entry.id   AF-A0AAW0X1A0-F1
#
_cell.length_a   1.000
_cell.length_b   1.000
_cell.length_c   1.000
_cell.angle_alpha   90.00
_cell.angle_beta   90.00
_cell.angle_gamma   90.00
#
_symmetry.space_group_name_H-M   'P 1'
#
loop_
_entity.id
_entity.type
_entity.pdbx_description
1 polymer ?
#
loop_
_entity_poly.entity_id
_entity_poly.type
_entity_poly.pdbx_seq_one_letter_code
_entity_poly.pdbx_strand_id
1 'polypeptide(L)'
;KDADKASLADFARYSLRQICSQEWVRERCLKIPEELCSAENLLDSAITPRQAQRLLHQICHPDSPSTHNDASQDQRTIISHILQDLDEWSLRISWLDLHLMYEQQRISTQELNTWLDNVAQAAIEVFHLNLDPDGSPMSPSLTGHRPRKPQSICLVAPLISKLPKAVQGRVLKVA
;
A
#
# COMPACT_ATOMS: atom_id res chain seq x y z
N LYS A 1 8.40 44.18 -5.14
CA LYS A 1 7.27 43.75 -4.27
C LYS A 1 6.46 42.81 -5.14
N ASP A 2 7.04 41.66 -5.40
CA ASP A 2 6.60 40.73 -6.42
C ASP A 2 5.71 39.73 -5.71
N ALA A 3 4.41 39.99 -5.78
CA ALA A 3 3.41 39.04 -5.33
C ALA A 3 3.55 37.80 -6.20
N ASP A 4 4.14 36.75 -5.62
CA ASP A 4 4.18 35.38 -6.13
C ASP A 4 2.81 35.00 -6.69
N LYS A 5 2.65 35.06 -8.01
CA LYS A 5 1.51 34.43 -8.68
C LYS A 5 1.85 32.95 -8.80
N ALA A 6 1.45 32.17 -7.80
CA ALA A 6 1.49 30.71 -7.88
C ALA A 6 0.91 30.26 -9.23
N SER A 7 1.58 29.32 -9.91
CA SER A 7 1.15 28.89 -11.24
C SER A 7 -0.21 28.17 -11.15
N LEU A 8 -0.97 28.13 -12.26
CA LEU A 8 -2.22 27.37 -12.32
C LEU A 8 -2.00 25.90 -11.93
N ALA A 9 -0.85 25.32 -12.28
CA ALA A 9 -0.47 23.96 -11.92
C ALA A 9 -0.29 23.80 -10.39
N ASP A 10 0.27 24.81 -9.72
CA ASP A 10 0.44 24.78 -8.26
C ASP A 10 -0.90 24.91 -7.55
N PHE A 11 -1.78 25.79 -8.04
CA PHE A 11 -3.15 25.90 -7.54
C PHE A 11 -3.95 24.61 -7.74
N ALA A 12 -3.82 23.95 -8.91
CA ALA A 12 -4.47 22.67 -9.17
C ALA A 12 -3.97 21.56 -8.23
N ARG A 13 -2.65 21.45 -8.02
CA ARG A 13 -2.06 20.49 -7.07
C ARG A 13 -2.44 20.80 -5.62
N TYR A 14 -2.56 22.07 -5.26
CA TYR A 14 -3.02 22.48 -3.95
C TYR A 14 -4.49 22.09 -3.75
N SER A 15 -5.35 22.43 -4.71
CA SER A 15 -6.78 22.09 -4.68
C SER A 15 -7.01 20.60 -4.58
N LEU A 16 -6.28 19.80 -5.39
CA LEU A 16 -6.32 18.35 -5.31
C LEU A 16 -5.95 17.83 -3.92
N ARG A 17 -4.86 18.35 -3.32
CA ARG A 17 -4.48 17.99 -1.95
C ARG A 17 -5.57 18.32 -0.93
N GLN A 18 -6.18 19.50 -1.04
CA GLN A 18 -7.28 19.91 -0.15
C GLN A 18 -8.52 19.03 -0.29
N ILE A 19 -8.81 18.55 -1.50
CA ILE A 19 -9.90 17.59 -1.75
C ILE A 19 -9.55 16.23 -1.15
N CYS A 20 -8.36 15.70 -1.44
CA CYS A 20 -7.92 14.39 -0.92
C CYS A 20 -7.83 14.36 0.61
N SER A 21 -7.56 15.49 1.26
CA SER A 21 -7.50 15.57 2.72
C SER A 21 -8.85 15.65 3.42
N GLN A 22 -9.97 15.70 2.67
CA GLN A 22 -11.29 15.70 3.28
C GLN A 22 -11.66 14.30 3.81
N GLU A 23 -12.16 14.24 5.05
CA GLU A 23 -12.53 12.97 5.69
C GLU A 23 -13.60 12.20 4.90
N TRP A 24 -14.62 12.90 4.39
CA TRP A 24 -15.68 12.27 3.60
C TRP A 24 -15.19 11.64 2.29
N VAL A 25 -14.12 12.20 1.68
CA VAL A 25 -13.50 11.62 0.48
C VAL A 25 -12.86 10.29 0.84
N ARG A 26 -12.08 10.27 1.91
CA ARG A 26 -11.46 9.05 2.43
C ARG A 26 -12.50 8.00 2.78
N GLU A 27 -13.57 8.37 3.49
CA GLU A 27 -14.66 7.44 3.81
C GLU A 27 -15.32 6.85 2.57
N ARG A 28 -15.61 7.68 1.55
CA ARG A 28 -16.21 7.21 0.29
C ARG A 28 -15.28 6.22 -0.42
N CYS A 29 -13.99 6.54 -0.51
CA CYS A 29 -12.98 5.69 -1.14
C CYS A 29 -12.81 4.33 -0.41
N LEU A 30 -12.81 4.32 0.93
CA LEU A 30 -12.64 3.09 1.72
C LEU A 30 -13.91 2.23 1.82
N LYS A 31 -15.09 2.83 1.57
CA LYS A 31 -16.39 2.13 1.63
C LYS A 31 -16.60 1.17 0.46
N ILE A 32 -16.31 1.60 -0.77
CA ILE A 32 -16.53 0.79 -1.98
C ILE A 32 -15.26 0.78 -2.84
N PRO A 33 -14.27 -0.05 -2.49
CA PRO A 33 -12.98 -0.04 -3.17
C PRO A 33 -13.01 -0.60 -4.59
N GLU A 34 -13.93 -1.51 -4.89
CA GLU A 34 -14.12 -2.06 -6.24
C GLU A 34 -14.59 -0.97 -7.21
N GLU A 35 -15.44 -0.06 -6.74
CA GLU A 35 -15.87 1.13 -7.50
C GLU A 35 -14.69 2.08 -7.70
N LEU A 36 -13.86 2.27 -6.67
CA LEU A 36 -12.67 3.12 -6.75
C LEU A 36 -11.60 2.56 -7.71
N CYS A 37 -11.38 1.25 -7.71
CA CYS A 37 -10.48 0.52 -8.59
C CYS A 37 -11.18 0.10 -9.90
N SER A 38 -11.97 1.00 -10.49
CA SER A 38 -12.63 0.79 -11.79
C SER A 38 -12.03 1.67 -12.88
N ALA A 39 -12.35 1.34 -14.14
CA ALA A 39 -11.89 2.09 -15.31
C ALA A 39 -12.44 3.52 -15.40
N GLU A 40 -13.48 3.86 -14.62
CA GLU A 40 -14.04 5.21 -14.52
C GLU A 40 -13.37 6.05 -13.41
N ASN A 41 -12.46 5.45 -12.63
CA ASN A 41 -11.84 6.06 -11.45
C ASN A 41 -10.30 5.88 -11.48
N LEU A 42 -9.72 5.18 -10.49
CA LEU A 42 -8.25 5.09 -10.37
C LEU A 42 -7.58 4.27 -11.47
N LEU A 43 -8.34 3.45 -12.21
CA LEU A 43 -7.83 2.71 -13.37
C LEU A 43 -8.20 3.38 -14.71
N ASP A 44 -8.58 4.66 -14.68
CA ASP A 44 -8.80 5.43 -15.90
C ASP A 44 -7.53 5.50 -16.75
N SER A 45 -7.68 5.27 -18.06
CA SER A 45 -6.58 5.28 -19.04
C SER A 45 -5.79 6.59 -19.12
N ALA A 46 -6.38 7.72 -18.71
CA ALA A 46 -5.73 9.02 -18.63
C ALA A 46 -4.81 9.15 -17.39
N ILE A 47 -4.93 8.24 -16.43
CA ILE A 47 -4.16 8.23 -15.18
C ILE A 47 -3.14 7.09 -15.25
N THR A 48 -1.86 7.43 -15.14
CA THR A 48 -0.81 6.41 -15.07
C THR A 48 -0.90 5.62 -13.74
N PRO A 49 -0.46 4.36 -13.69
CA PRO A 49 -0.50 3.55 -12.47
C PRO A 49 0.10 4.25 -11.25
N ARG A 50 1.18 4.99 -11.47
CA ARG A 50 1.87 5.76 -10.43
C ARG A 50 1.10 6.99 -9.97
N GLN A 51 0.39 7.67 -10.88
CA GLN A 51 -0.50 8.77 -10.49
C GLN A 51 -1.67 8.25 -9.66
N ALA A 52 -2.25 7.10 -10.02
CA ALA A 52 -3.31 6.47 -9.26
C ALA A 52 -2.86 6.07 -7.84
N GLN A 53 -1.70 5.43 -7.71
CA GLN A 53 -1.11 5.10 -6.40
C GLN A 53 -0.84 6.36 -5.57
N ARG A 54 -0.33 7.44 -6.20
CA ARG A 54 -0.11 8.71 -5.50
C ARG A 54 -1.41 9.34 -5.02
N LEU A 55 -2.46 9.31 -5.84
CA LEU A 55 -3.79 9.80 -5.46
C LEU A 55 -4.35 9.00 -4.29
N LEU A 56 -4.28 7.67 -4.35
CA LEU A 56 -4.72 6.80 -3.27
C LEU A 56 -3.97 7.12 -1.97
N HIS A 57 -2.64 7.27 -2.04
CA HIS A 57 -1.84 7.64 -0.89
C HIS A 57 -2.24 9.02 -0.32
N GLN A 58 -2.50 10.02 -1.17
CA GLN A 58 -2.97 11.33 -0.72
C GLN A 58 -4.33 11.26 -0.01
N ILE A 59 -5.22 10.37 -0.44
CA ILE A 59 -6.55 10.17 0.16
C ILE A 59 -6.44 9.42 1.50
N CYS A 60 -5.62 8.37 1.55
CA CYS A 60 -5.54 7.49 2.71
C CYS A 60 -4.56 7.98 3.79
N HIS A 61 -3.57 8.80 3.42
CA HIS A 61 -2.53 9.32 4.31
C HIS A 61 -2.33 10.84 4.16
N PRO A 62 -3.36 11.66 4.40
CA PRO A 62 -3.31 13.11 4.16
C PRO A 62 -2.25 13.84 5.01
N ASP A 63 -1.94 13.31 6.19
CA ASP A 63 -0.96 13.88 7.12
C ASP A 63 0.47 13.39 6.86
N SER A 64 0.66 12.39 6.00
CA SER A 64 2.00 11.94 5.65
C SER A 64 2.66 13.04 4.82
N PRO A 65 3.87 13.54 5.20
CA PRO A 65 4.66 14.31 4.26
C PRO A 65 4.79 13.45 3.01
N SER A 66 4.60 14.04 1.83
CA SER A 66 4.60 13.34 0.54
C SER A 66 6.00 12.79 0.22
N THR A 67 6.46 11.83 1.01
CA THR A 67 7.73 11.09 0.89
C THR A 67 7.60 9.96 -0.13
N HIS A 68 6.38 9.55 -0.48
CA HIS A 68 6.10 8.60 -1.57
C HIS A 68 6.39 9.15 -2.98
N ASN A 69 7.10 10.28 -3.08
CA ASN A 69 7.43 10.94 -4.33
C ASN A 69 8.68 10.35 -5.00
N ASP A 70 9.38 9.40 -4.36
CA ASP A 70 10.62 8.88 -4.93
C ASP A 70 10.37 7.96 -6.12
N ALA A 71 10.99 8.30 -7.25
CA ALA A 71 10.88 7.58 -8.51
C ALA A 71 11.65 6.29 -8.61
N SER A 72 12.15 5.82 -7.48
CA SER A 72 13.15 4.76 -7.38
C SER A 72 12.74 3.62 -6.46
N GLN A 73 11.62 3.72 -5.73
CA GLN A 73 11.25 2.66 -4.80
C GLN A 73 10.68 1.48 -5.56
N ASP A 74 11.42 0.37 -5.51
CA ASP A 74 11.04 -0.88 -6.16
C ASP A 74 9.70 -1.39 -5.60
N GLN A 75 8.91 -2.01 -6.48
CA GLN A 75 7.58 -2.55 -6.18
C GLN A 75 7.62 -3.50 -4.98
N ARG A 76 8.67 -4.33 -4.89
CA ARG A 76 8.90 -5.23 -3.77
C ARG A 76 9.05 -4.46 -2.46
N THR A 77 9.83 -3.39 -2.45
CA THR A 77 10.05 -2.57 -1.25
C THR A 77 8.74 -1.95 -0.75
N ILE A 78 7.91 -1.45 -1.67
CA ILE A 78 6.58 -0.90 -1.32
C ILE A 78 5.72 -1.98 -0.66
N ILE A 79 5.65 -3.18 -1.25
CA ILE A 79 4.87 -4.30 -0.70
C ILE A 79 5.40 -4.71 0.68
N SER A 80 6.72 -4.82 0.84
CA SER A 80 7.34 -5.15 2.13
C SER A 80 6.99 -4.13 3.20
N HIS A 81 7.03 -2.83 2.90
CA HIS A 81 6.61 -1.79 3.84
C HIS A 81 5.13 -1.91 4.22
N ILE A 82 4.25 -2.10 3.24
CA ILE A 82 2.81 -2.27 3.48
C ILE A 82 2.58 -3.41 4.48
N LEU A 83 3.25 -4.56 4.29
CA LEU A 83 3.06 -5.73 5.14
C LEU A 83 3.74 -5.62 6.50
N GLN A 84 4.91 -4.96 6.58
CA GLN A 84 5.65 -4.80 7.83
C GLN A 84 5.01 -3.78 8.77
N ASP A 85 4.44 -2.71 8.21
CA ASP A 85 3.81 -1.61 8.97
C ASP A 85 2.30 -1.85 9.21
N LEU A 86 1.81 -3.08 9.02
CA LEU A 86 0.43 -3.45 9.30
C LEU A 86 0.08 -3.26 10.79
N ASP A 87 -1.04 -2.58 11.01
CA ASP A 87 -1.75 -2.56 12.28
C ASP A 87 -3.26 -2.55 12.04
N GLU A 88 -4.03 -2.58 13.13
CA GLU A 88 -5.49 -2.69 13.10
C GLU A 88 -6.16 -1.52 12.35
N TRP A 89 -5.50 -0.36 12.33
CA TRP A 89 -6.00 0.87 11.72
C TRP A 89 -5.62 0.98 10.25
N SER A 90 -4.47 0.39 9.86
CA SER A 90 -3.99 0.42 8.47
C SER A 90 -4.53 -0.71 7.61
N LEU A 91 -5.06 -1.81 8.18
CA LEU A 91 -5.45 -3.02 7.46
C LEU A 91 -6.32 -2.77 6.21
N ARG A 92 -7.33 -1.90 6.33
CA ARG A 92 -8.24 -1.59 5.22
C ARG A 92 -7.55 -0.81 4.10
N ILE A 93 -6.64 0.09 4.46
CA ILE A 93 -5.86 0.89 3.53
C ILE A 93 -4.82 0.00 2.83
N SER A 94 -4.06 -0.78 3.59
CA SER A 94 -3.07 -1.74 3.05
C SER A 94 -3.70 -2.74 2.08
N TRP A 95 -4.93 -3.18 2.36
CA TRP A 95 -5.69 -4.03 1.42
C TRP A 95 -5.98 -3.29 0.11
N LEU A 96 -6.38 -2.03 0.19
CA LEU A 96 -6.71 -1.22 -0.98
C LEU A 96 -5.47 -0.92 -1.82
N ASP A 97 -4.34 -0.63 -1.19
CA ASP A 97 -3.06 -0.45 -1.88
C ASP A 97 -2.68 -1.71 -2.69
N LEU A 98 -2.67 -2.88 -2.03
CA LEU A 98 -2.35 -4.14 -2.70
C LEU A 98 -3.36 -4.51 -3.77
N HIS A 99 -4.64 -4.21 -3.57
CA HIS A 99 -5.69 -4.46 -4.56
C HIS A 99 -5.53 -3.56 -5.79
N LEU A 100 -5.27 -2.27 -5.61
CA LEU A 100 -4.98 -1.35 -6.72
C LEU A 100 -3.75 -1.82 -7.51
N MET A 101 -2.67 -2.18 -6.80
CA MET A 101 -1.46 -2.72 -7.45
C MET A 101 -1.78 -3.97 -8.25
N TYR A 102 -2.55 -4.91 -7.69
CA TYR A 102 -2.97 -6.13 -8.37
C TYR A 102 -3.71 -5.81 -9.67
N GLU A 103 -4.75 -4.97 -9.62
CA GLU A 103 -5.55 -4.63 -10.81
C GLU A 103 -4.69 -3.96 -11.90
N GLN A 104 -3.72 -3.13 -11.51
CA GLN A 104 -2.77 -2.53 -12.46
C GLN A 104 -1.88 -3.56 -13.15
N GLN A 105 -1.50 -4.66 -12.48
CA GLN A 105 -0.65 -5.69 -13.08
C GLN A 105 -1.42 -6.67 -13.99
N ARG A 106 -2.75 -6.73 -13.91
CA ARG A 106 -3.55 -7.72 -14.65
C ARG A 106 -3.43 -7.61 -16.17
N ILE A 107 -2.95 -6.48 -16.66
CA ILE A 107 -2.77 -6.22 -18.09
C ILE A 107 -1.66 -7.13 -18.67
N SER A 108 -0.65 -7.49 -17.87
CA SER A 108 0.47 -8.33 -18.29
C SER A 108 0.61 -9.55 -17.38
N THR A 109 0.49 -10.76 -17.96
CA THR A 109 0.63 -12.01 -17.20
C THR A 109 2.01 -12.17 -16.57
N GLN A 110 3.06 -11.68 -17.22
CA GLN A 110 4.42 -11.76 -16.69
C GLN A 110 4.59 -10.83 -15.48
N GLU A 111 4.18 -9.57 -15.60
CA GLU A 111 4.26 -8.59 -14.51
C GLU A 111 3.38 -9.01 -13.33
N LEU A 112 2.20 -9.56 -13.60
CA LEU A 112 1.32 -10.12 -12.59
C LEU A 112 1.99 -11.26 -11.82
N ASN A 113 2.67 -12.19 -12.49
CA ASN A 113 3.38 -13.28 -11.80
C ASN A 113 4.51 -12.74 -10.93
N THR A 114 5.31 -11.81 -11.44
CA THR A 114 6.38 -11.17 -10.66
C THR A 114 5.83 -10.46 -9.42
N TRP A 115 4.72 -9.73 -9.57
CA TRP A 115 4.05 -9.07 -8.43
C TRP A 115 3.53 -10.09 -7.42
N LEU A 116 2.89 -11.18 -7.87
CA LEU A 116 2.42 -12.25 -7.00
C LEU A 116 3.56 -12.89 -6.21
N ASP A 117 4.70 -13.15 -6.86
CA ASP A 117 5.89 -13.71 -6.22
C ASP A 117 6.48 -12.71 -5.19
N ASN A 118 6.50 -11.41 -5.50
CA ASN A 118 6.92 -10.36 -4.57
C ASN A 118 6.02 -10.29 -3.31
N VAL A 119 4.69 -10.34 -3.48
CA VAL A 119 3.74 -10.37 -2.35
C VAL A 119 3.92 -11.61 -1.51
N ALA A 120 4.06 -12.77 -2.14
CA ALA A 120 4.24 -14.03 -1.45
C ALA A 120 5.54 -14.03 -0.63
N GLN A 121 6.65 -13.64 -1.24
CA GLN A 121 7.94 -13.54 -0.57
C GLN A 121 7.92 -12.53 0.59
N ALA A 122 7.35 -11.35 0.39
CA ALA A 122 7.25 -10.33 1.44
C ALA A 122 6.36 -10.79 2.62
N ALA A 123 5.28 -11.52 2.34
CA ALA A 123 4.44 -12.11 3.39
C ALA A 123 5.22 -13.11 4.23
N ILE A 124 5.95 -14.05 3.60
CA ILE A 124 6.80 -15.04 4.29
C ILE A 124 7.90 -14.36 5.10
N GLU A 125 8.54 -13.33 4.55
CA GLU A 125 9.55 -12.55 5.27
C GLU A 125 8.98 -11.93 6.56
N VAL A 126 7.76 -11.38 6.54
CA VAL A 126 7.10 -10.86 7.75
C VAL A 126 6.82 -11.96 8.77
N PHE A 127 6.48 -13.17 8.34
CA PHE A 127 6.34 -14.32 9.24
C PHE A 127 7.69 -14.72 9.87
N HIS A 128 8.77 -14.75 9.09
CA HIS A 128 10.11 -15.13 9.57
C HIS A 128 10.78 -14.05 10.43
N LEU A 129 10.55 -12.77 10.15
CA LEU A 129 11.13 -11.63 10.90
C LEU A 129 10.75 -11.62 12.40
N ASN A 130 9.75 -12.39 12.80
CA ASN A 130 9.24 -12.48 14.18
C ASN A 130 9.65 -13.79 14.90
N LEU A 131 10.38 -14.68 14.23
CA LEU A 131 11.03 -15.84 14.83
C LEU A 131 12.49 -15.42 15.15
N ASP A 132 12.97 -15.68 16.37
CA ASP A 132 14.42 -15.57 16.64
C ASP A 132 15.19 -16.53 15.69
N PRO A 133 16.49 -16.31 15.40
CA PRO A 133 17.30 -17.23 14.61
C PRO A 133 17.36 -18.67 15.18
N ASP A 134 16.88 -18.85 16.41
CA ASP A 134 16.77 -20.13 17.13
C ASP A 134 15.32 -20.68 17.20
N GLY A 135 14.38 -20.06 16.48
CA GLY A 135 12.97 -20.50 16.41
C GLY A 135 12.11 -20.20 17.64
N SER A 136 12.62 -19.41 18.59
CA SER A 136 11.89 -19.01 19.81
C SER A 136 11.05 -17.74 19.59
N PRO A 137 9.86 -17.60 20.20
CA PRO A 137 9.10 -16.35 20.16
C PRO A 137 9.86 -15.20 20.83
N MET A 138 10.04 -14.11 20.08
CA MET A 138 10.88 -12.97 20.47
C MET A 138 10.38 -12.31 21.78
N SER A 139 11.23 -12.29 22.80
CA SER A 139 10.99 -11.52 24.03
C SER A 139 11.32 -10.03 23.79
N PRO A 140 10.56 -9.06 24.37
CA PRO A 140 10.76 -7.64 24.09
C PRO A 140 12.13 -7.17 24.61
N SER A 141 13.09 -7.00 23.69
CA SER A 141 14.46 -6.60 24.00
C SER A 141 14.65 -5.09 23.89
N LEU A 142 15.31 -4.48 24.88
CA LEU A 142 15.48 -3.04 25.10
C LEU A 142 16.56 -2.35 24.23
N THR A 143 16.97 -2.93 23.11
CA THR A 143 18.08 -2.39 22.29
C THR A 143 17.58 -1.63 21.07
N GLY A 144 17.45 -0.31 21.17
CA GLY A 144 17.69 0.73 20.14
C GLY A 144 17.04 0.67 18.74
N HIS A 145 16.52 -0.45 18.28
CA HIS A 145 15.73 -0.60 17.07
C HIS A 145 14.26 -0.54 17.45
N ARG A 146 13.45 0.20 16.68
CA ARG A 146 12.01 0.34 16.94
C ARG A 146 11.41 -1.02 17.32
N PRO A 147 10.61 -1.11 18.40
CA PRO A 147 9.93 -2.34 18.75
C PRO A 147 9.08 -2.78 17.55
N ARG A 148 9.52 -3.84 16.87
CA ARG A 148 8.82 -4.40 15.70
C ARG A 148 7.55 -5.06 16.23
N LYS A 149 6.40 -4.60 15.72
CA LYS A 149 5.09 -4.90 16.31
C LYS A 149 4.72 -6.36 16.01
N PRO A 150 4.54 -7.23 17.02
CA PRO A 150 3.95 -8.57 16.84
C PRO A 150 2.50 -8.54 16.31
N GLN A 151 1.93 -7.35 16.13
CA GLN A 151 0.60 -7.15 15.56
C GLN A 151 0.59 -7.32 14.03
N SER A 152 1.68 -6.98 13.32
CA SER A 152 1.69 -7.05 11.85
C SER A 152 1.54 -8.50 11.37
N ILE A 153 2.25 -9.45 11.98
CA ILE A 153 2.18 -10.88 11.66
C ILE A 153 0.77 -11.47 11.81
N CYS A 154 0.04 -11.11 12.87
CA CYS A 154 -1.33 -11.55 13.08
C CYS A 154 -2.31 -10.98 12.04
N LEU A 155 -1.93 -9.89 11.36
CA LEU A 155 -2.76 -9.18 10.40
C LEU A 155 -2.45 -9.51 8.93
N VAL A 156 -1.26 -10.07 8.64
CA VAL A 156 -0.91 -10.53 7.28
C VAL A 156 -1.90 -11.59 6.79
N ALA A 157 -2.19 -12.64 7.57
CA ALA A 157 -3.11 -13.69 7.13
C ALA A 157 -4.54 -13.17 6.87
N PRO A 158 -5.17 -12.38 7.77
CA PRO A 158 -6.43 -11.70 7.49
C PRO A 158 -6.39 -10.82 6.23
N LEU A 159 -5.31 -10.06 6.02
CA LEU A 159 -5.14 -9.23 4.82
C LEU A 159 -5.12 -10.08 3.54
N ILE A 160 -4.25 -11.09 3.48
CA ILE A 160 -4.10 -11.99 2.32
C ILE A 160 -5.43 -12.70 2.01
N SER A 161 -6.18 -13.11 3.04
CA SER A 161 -7.47 -13.80 2.86
C SER A 161 -8.52 -12.96 2.12
N LYS A 162 -8.40 -11.63 2.15
CA LYS A 162 -9.29 -10.68 1.46
C LYS A 162 -8.80 -10.31 0.05
N LEU A 163 -7.56 -10.64 -0.31
CA LEU A 163 -7.03 -10.37 -1.66
C LEU A 163 -7.53 -11.42 -2.66
N PRO A 164 -7.40 -11.18 -3.98
CA PRO A 164 -7.80 -12.14 -5.01
C PRO A 164 -7.20 -13.53 -4.82
N LYS A 165 -7.92 -14.57 -5.26
CA LYS A 165 -7.53 -15.98 -5.07
C LYS A 165 -6.15 -16.33 -5.63
N ALA A 166 -5.72 -15.64 -6.69
CA ALA A 166 -4.38 -15.79 -7.25
C ALA A 166 -3.28 -15.43 -6.23
N VAL A 167 -3.50 -14.42 -5.40
CA VAL A 167 -2.59 -14.00 -4.32
C VAL A 167 -2.54 -15.06 -3.23
N GLN A 168 -3.72 -15.49 -2.76
CA GLN A 168 -3.84 -16.52 -1.72
C GLN A 168 -3.13 -17.81 -2.14
N GLY A 169 -3.38 -18.28 -3.37
CA GLY A 169 -2.75 -19.48 -3.90
C GLY A 169 -1.24 -19.34 -4.06
N ARG A 170 -0.73 -18.15 -4.40
CA ARG A 170 0.72 -17.92 -4.50
C ARG A 170 1.40 -17.96 -3.15
N VAL A 171 0.84 -17.28 -2.15
CA VAL A 171 1.36 -17.27 -0.77
C VAL A 171 1.41 -18.69 -0.21
N LEU A 172 0.34 -19.46 -0.37
CA LEU A 172 0.29 -20.86 0.11
C LEU A 172 1.31 -21.78 -0.57
N LYS A 173 1.69 -21.49 -1.82
CA LYS A 173 2.67 -22.30 -2.56
C LYS A 173 4.10 -22.11 -2.05
N VAL A 174 4.41 -20.96 -1.43
CA VAL A 174 5.74 -20.63 -0.92
C VAL A 174 5.86 -20.74 0.61
N ALA A 175 4.74 -21.05 1.29
CA ALA A 175 4.65 -21.25 2.72
C ALA A 175 5.03 -22.68 3.15
#